data_AF-A0A1S4BQJ7-F1
#
_entry.id   AF-A0A1S4BQJ7-F1
#
_cell.length_a   1.000
_cell.length_b   1.000
_cell.length_c   1.000
_cell.angle_alpha   90.00
_cell.angle_beta   90.00
_cell.angle_gamma   90.00
#
_symmetry.space_group_name_H-M   'P 1'
#
loop_
_entity.id
_entity.type
_entity.pdbx_description
1 polymer ?
#
loop_
_entity_poly.entity_id
_entity_poly.type
_entity_poly.pdbx_seq_one_letter_code
_entity_poly.pdbx_strand_id
1 'polypeptide(L)'
;MGKSVEKYDLPRINQQSCQKITLECREIIEETSMKVPVEDYEAQSKLNHEQAQAFKTILHRVDSGTTRLFFVYGPGAIGKTFLYRALLANVRSRGMIALATATTSVAAAILPGDRIAHSKFDIPLQINDTTMTKMSKQSGAAKLIRQAKLIIWDEAPMAKRQTIETVDRI
;
A
#
# COMPACT_ATOMS: atom_id res chain seq x y z
N MET A 1 -6.68 41.29 -18.84
CA MET A 1 -7.83 40.71 -19.58
C MET A 1 -7.97 39.23 -19.20
N GLY A 2 -8.51 38.93 -18.02
CA GLY A 2 -8.75 37.54 -17.58
C GLY A 2 -10.24 37.22 -17.75
N LYS A 3 -10.56 36.19 -18.52
CA LYS A 3 -11.97 35.73 -18.64
C LYS A 3 -12.30 34.90 -17.40
N SER A 4 -13.41 35.24 -16.73
CA SER A 4 -13.93 34.50 -15.57
C SER A 4 -14.33 33.08 -15.98
N VAL A 5 -14.06 32.10 -15.09
CA VAL A 5 -14.44 30.68 -15.25
C VAL A 5 -15.95 30.49 -15.44
N GLU A 6 -16.75 31.47 -15.03
CA GLU A 6 -18.21 31.50 -15.21
C GLU A 6 -18.65 31.61 -16.67
N LYS A 7 -17.72 31.88 -17.60
CA LYS A 7 -18.01 31.93 -19.03
C LYS A 7 -18.09 30.54 -19.68
N TYR A 8 -17.80 29.48 -18.94
CA TYR A 8 -17.90 28.10 -19.41
C TYR A 8 -19.09 27.43 -18.71
N ASP A 9 -19.91 26.70 -19.47
CA ASP A 9 -21.03 25.85 -18.98
C ASP A 9 -20.50 24.63 -18.19
N LEU A 10 -19.66 24.89 -17.19
CA LEU A 10 -19.13 23.87 -16.30
C LEU A 10 -20.18 23.61 -15.21
N PRO A 11 -20.50 22.34 -14.93
CA PRO A 11 -21.42 22.00 -13.86
C PRO A 11 -20.90 22.59 -12.53
N ARG A 12 -21.77 23.34 -11.84
CA ARG A 12 -21.42 23.99 -10.57
C ARG A 12 -20.98 22.93 -9.57
N ILE A 13 -19.74 23.05 -9.09
CA ILE A 13 -19.21 22.19 -8.03
C ILE A 13 -20.06 22.46 -6.78
N ASN A 14 -20.91 21.52 -6.41
CA ASN A 14 -21.71 21.62 -5.20
C ASN A 14 -20.76 21.54 -3.98
N GLN A 15 -20.52 22.66 -3.31
CA GLN A 15 -19.65 22.71 -2.14
C GLN A 15 -20.20 21.87 -0.97
N GLN A 16 -21.47 21.45 -1.00
CA GLN A 16 -22.04 20.55 0.01
C GLN A 16 -21.66 19.07 -0.20
N SER A 17 -21.24 18.65 -1.41
CA SER A 17 -20.69 17.28 -1.59
C SER A 17 -19.27 17.14 -1.04
N CYS A 18 -18.56 18.24 -0.77
CA CYS A 18 -17.22 18.21 -0.19
C CYS A 18 -17.20 17.88 1.31
N GLN A 19 -18.30 18.11 2.05
CA GLN A 19 -18.33 17.86 3.50
C GLN A 19 -18.70 16.41 3.88
N LYS A 20 -19.34 15.64 2.99
CA LYS A 20 -19.61 14.21 3.24
C LYS A 20 -18.48 13.28 2.78
N ILE A 21 -17.64 13.70 1.83
CA ILE A 21 -16.44 12.96 1.38
C ILE A 21 -15.30 13.08 2.42
N THR A 22 -15.49 13.83 3.51
CA THR A 22 -14.45 14.12 4.50
C THR A 22 -14.15 12.96 5.47
N LEU A 23 -15.02 11.95 5.60
CA LEU A 23 -14.83 10.92 6.65
C LEU A 23 -13.98 9.72 6.22
N GLU A 24 -13.97 9.33 4.94
CA GLU A 24 -13.04 8.31 4.44
C GLU A 24 -12.46 8.75 3.10
N CYS A 25 -11.13 8.87 3.05
CA CYS A 25 -10.43 9.21 1.82
C CYS A 25 -10.72 8.14 0.77
N ARG A 26 -10.92 8.55 -0.49
CA ARG A 26 -11.22 7.66 -1.61
C ARG A 26 -10.26 6.48 -1.68
N GLU A 27 -8.99 6.71 -1.38
CA GLU A 27 -7.95 5.69 -1.37
C GLU A 27 -8.21 4.59 -0.31
N ILE A 28 -8.76 4.94 0.86
CA ILE A 28 -9.14 4.00 1.93
C ILE A 28 -10.33 3.15 1.49
N ILE A 29 -11.35 3.77 0.90
CA ILE A 29 -12.54 3.08 0.41
C ILE A 29 -12.15 2.09 -0.70
N GLU A 30 -11.29 2.52 -1.63
CA GLU A 30 -10.82 1.67 -2.71
C GLU A 30 -9.99 0.48 -2.22
N GLU A 31 -9.14 0.65 -1.20
CA GLU A 31 -8.34 -0.45 -0.62
C GLU A 31 -9.21 -1.43 0.18
N THR A 32 -10.10 -0.94 1.04
CA THR A 32 -10.98 -1.79 1.85
C THR A 32 -12.02 -2.54 1.02
N SER A 33 -12.36 -2.03 -0.17
CA SER A 33 -13.27 -2.68 -1.13
C SER A 33 -12.59 -3.70 -2.05
N MET A 34 -11.27 -3.90 -1.94
CA MET A 34 -10.56 -4.87 -2.79
C MET A 34 -10.95 -6.29 -2.43
N LYS A 35 -11.48 -7.03 -3.41
CA LYS A 35 -11.74 -8.47 -3.26
C LYS A 35 -10.41 -9.21 -3.27
N VAL A 36 -10.15 -9.97 -2.23
CA VAL A 36 -9.02 -10.89 -2.15
C VAL A 36 -9.29 -12.08 -3.08
N PRO A 37 -8.38 -12.44 -4.01
CA PRO A 37 -8.52 -13.64 -4.82
C PRO A 37 -8.66 -14.89 -3.94
N VAL A 38 -9.56 -15.82 -4.30
CA VAL A 38 -9.78 -17.07 -3.54
C VAL A 38 -8.50 -17.88 -3.38
N GLU A 39 -7.65 -17.88 -4.41
CA GLU A 39 -6.34 -18.55 -4.40
C GLU A 39 -5.41 -18.06 -3.28
N ASP A 40 -5.52 -16.78 -2.89
CA ASP A 40 -4.68 -16.22 -1.83
C ASP A 40 -5.14 -16.63 -0.43
N TYR A 41 -6.42 -17.00 -0.27
CA TYR A 41 -6.92 -17.60 0.98
C TYR A 41 -6.32 -18.99 1.19
N GLU A 42 -6.18 -19.76 0.12
CA GLU A 42 -5.55 -21.09 0.20
C GLU A 42 -4.04 -21.01 0.40
N ALA A 43 -3.41 -19.89 0.05
CA ALA A 43 -1.96 -19.72 0.16
C ALA A 43 -1.45 -19.97 1.59
N GLN A 44 -2.23 -19.58 2.61
CA GLN A 44 -1.89 -19.84 4.01
C GLN A 44 -1.74 -21.34 4.33
N SER A 45 -2.60 -22.20 3.77
CA SER A 45 -2.58 -23.64 4.01
C SER A 45 -1.42 -24.37 3.33
N LYS A 46 -0.81 -23.73 2.33
CA LYS A 46 0.24 -24.28 1.47
C LYS A 46 1.64 -23.74 1.82
N LEU A 47 1.77 -22.95 2.88
CA LEU A 47 3.07 -22.43 3.34
C LEU A 47 3.96 -23.58 3.82
N ASN A 48 5.24 -23.54 3.43
CA ASN A 48 6.23 -24.44 4.01
C ASN A 48 6.51 -24.06 5.48
N HIS A 49 7.27 -24.90 6.21
CA HIS A 49 7.53 -24.71 7.63
C HIS A 49 8.11 -23.32 7.98
N GLU A 50 9.12 -22.87 7.23
CA GLU A 50 9.80 -21.59 7.46
C GLU A 50 8.88 -20.40 7.14
N GLN A 51 8.17 -20.47 6.02
CA GLN A 51 7.18 -19.47 5.64
C GLN A 51 6.04 -19.38 6.66
N ALA A 52 5.57 -20.52 7.17
CA ALA A 52 4.53 -20.55 8.20
C ALA A 52 5.01 -19.93 9.52
N GLN A 53 6.29 -20.12 9.89
CA GLN A 53 6.89 -19.46 11.05
C GLN A 53 6.99 -17.95 10.85
N ALA A 54 7.45 -17.48 9.69
CA ALA A 54 7.50 -16.07 9.35
C ALA A 54 6.09 -15.45 9.35
N PHE A 55 5.13 -16.13 8.72
CA PHE A 55 3.72 -15.74 8.68
C PHE A 55 3.16 -15.53 10.08
N LYS A 56 3.30 -16.52 10.98
CA LYS A 56 2.82 -16.43 12.37
C LYS A 56 3.49 -15.28 13.13
N THR A 57 4.80 -15.11 12.95
CA THR A 57 5.56 -14.07 13.64
C THR A 57 5.11 -12.66 13.24
N ILE A 58 4.91 -12.44 11.93
CA ILE A 58 4.45 -11.17 11.39
C ILE A 58 3.00 -10.91 11.81
N LEU A 59 2.13 -11.91 11.66
CA LEU A 59 0.71 -11.79 11.97
C LEU A 59 0.48 -11.51 13.47
N HIS A 60 1.23 -12.15 14.35
CA HIS A 60 1.19 -11.84 15.78
C HIS A 60 1.50 -10.35 16.05
N ARG A 61 2.42 -9.73 15.29
CA ARG A 61 2.71 -8.29 15.45
C ARG A 61 1.60 -7.40 14.92
N VAL A 62 0.97 -7.81 13.82
CA VAL A 62 -0.22 -7.14 13.29
C VAL A 62 -1.32 -7.15 14.35
N ASP A 63 -1.56 -8.31 14.97
CA ASP A 63 -2.61 -8.50 15.99
C ASP A 63 -2.28 -7.76 17.31
N SER A 64 -1.00 -7.68 17.71
CA SER A 64 -0.59 -6.95 18.92
C SER A 64 -0.59 -5.43 18.75
N GLY A 65 -0.80 -4.91 17.54
CA GLY A 65 -0.81 -3.47 17.25
C GLY A 65 0.55 -2.78 17.48
N THR A 66 1.64 -3.54 17.55
CA THR A 66 2.99 -3.00 17.76
C THR A 66 3.73 -2.86 16.45
N THR A 67 4.28 -1.68 16.17
CA THR A 67 5.10 -1.44 14.97
C THR A 67 6.40 -2.24 15.03
N ARG A 68 6.71 -2.97 13.95
CA ARG A 68 7.99 -3.67 13.78
C ARG A 68 8.33 -3.82 12.31
N LEU A 69 9.61 -3.65 11.98
CA LEU A 69 10.15 -3.92 10.65
C LEU A 69 10.67 -5.36 10.59
N PHE A 70 10.37 -6.05 9.50
CA PHE A 70 10.88 -7.39 9.21
C PHE A 70 11.60 -7.38 7.87
N PHE A 71 12.74 -8.08 7.80
CA PHE A 71 13.39 -8.38 6.54
C PHE A 71 13.27 -9.88 6.29
N VAL A 72 12.51 -10.26 5.25
CA VAL A 72 12.34 -11.66 4.86
C VAL A 72 13.40 -12.01 3.84
N TYR A 73 14.44 -12.71 4.29
CA TYR A 73 15.50 -13.19 3.42
C TYR A 73 15.21 -14.62 2.98
N GLY A 74 15.54 -14.92 1.72
CA GLY A 74 15.42 -16.25 1.14
C GLY A 74 16.05 -16.29 -0.25
N PRO A 75 16.63 -17.43 -0.66
CA PRO A 75 17.22 -17.61 -1.99
C PRO A 75 16.21 -17.26 -3.09
N GLY A 76 16.71 -16.75 -4.22
CA GLY A 76 15.87 -16.41 -5.38
C GLY A 76 14.98 -17.60 -5.80
N ALA A 77 13.74 -17.31 -6.18
CA ALA A 77 12.69 -18.27 -6.57
C ALA A 77 11.97 -19.05 -5.45
N ILE A 78 12.35 -18.93 -4.17
CA ILE A 78 11.71 -19.71 -3.10
C ILE A 78 10.60 -18.91 -2.39
N GLY A 79 9.47 -18.71 -3.08
CA GLY A 79 8.16 -18.49 -2.44
C GLY A 79 7.98 -17.29 -1.50
N LYS A 80 8.88 -16.28 -1.49
CA LYS A 80 8.68 -15.04 -0.70
C LYS A 80 7.39 -14.33 -1.10
N THR A 81 7.15 -14.23 -2.41
CA THR A 81 5.91 -13.73 -2.99
C THR A 81 4.70 -14.52 -2.51
N PHE A 82 4.81 -15.84 -2.35
CA PHE A 82 3.73 -16.69 -1.86
C PHE A 82 3.38 -16.39 -0.40
N LEU A 83 4.40 -16.18 0.46
CA LEU A 83 4.23 -15.69 1.82
C LEU A 83 3.54 -14.31 1.84
N TYR A 84 3.97 -13.39 0.97
CA TYR A 84 3.37 -12.05 0.87
C TYR A 84 1.89 -12.11 0.48
N ARG A 85 1.53 -12.95 -0.50
CA ARG A 85 0.14 -13.21 -0.90
C ARG A 85 -0.70 -13.70 0.29
N ALA A 86 -0.20 -14.68 1.03
CA ALA A 86 -0.89 -15.19 2.21
C ALA A 86 -1.09 -14.12 3.29
N LEU A 87 -0.08 -13.30 3.57
CA LEU A 87 -0.16 -12.21 4.55
C LEU A 87 -1.19 -11.15 4.13
N LEU A 88 -1.12 -10.70 2.87
CA LEU A 88 -2.04 -9.70 2.32
C LEU A 88 -3.49 -10.18 2.38
N ALA A 89 -3.75 -11.43 1.96
CA ALA A 89 -5.08 -12.03 2.00
C ALA A 89 -5.61 -12.16 3.43
N ASN A 90 -4.78 -12.63 4.36
CA ASN A 90 -5.20 -12.80 5.74
C ASN A 90 -5.53 -11.45 6.42
N VAL A 91 -4.76 -10.40 6.17
CA VAL A 91 -5.04 -9.07 6.75
C VAL A 91 -6.25 -8.42 6.08
N ARG A 92 -6.35 -8.46 4.75
CA ARG A 92 -7.47 -7.86 4.00
C ARG A 92 -8.80 -8.56 4.24
N SER A 93 -8.79 -9.90 4.37
CA SER A 93 -10.01 -10.66 4.68
C SER A 93 -10.64 -10.31 6.03
N ARG A 94 -9.86 -9.72 6.95
CA ARG A 94 -10.33 -9.19 8.24
C ARG A 94 -10.84 -7.74 8.14
N GLY A 95 -10.94 -7.19 6.93
CA GLY A 95 -11.33 -5.79 6.70
C GLY A 95 -10.23 -4.77 7.07
N MET A 96 -9.00 -5.22 7.31
CA MET A 96 -7.87 -4.34 7.63
C MET A 96 -7.14 -3.91 6.35
N ILE A 97 -6.49 -2.74 6.44
CA ILE A 97 -5.69 -2.20 5.34
C ILE A 97 -4.33 -2.88 5.30
N ALA A 98 -4.03 -3.58 4.20
CA ALA A 98 -2.72 -4.13 3.90
C ALA A 98 -2.25 -3.62 2.54
N LEU A 99 -1.06 -3.01 2.52
CA LEU A 99 -0.47 -2.40 1.34
C LEU A 99 0.64 -3.29 0.78
N ALA A 100 0.70 -3.39 -0.54
CA ALA A 100 1.75 -4.08 -1.27
C ALA A 100 2.41 -3.09 -2.23
N THR A 101 3.74 -3.02 -2.20
CA THR A 101 4.55 -2.21 -3.11
C THR A 101 5.81 -2.96 -3.51
N ALA A 102 6.40 -2.58 -4.64
CA ALA A 102 7.67 -3.12 -5.09
C ALA A 102 8.48 -2.04 -5.81
N THR A 103 9.80 -2.22 -5.88
CA THR A 103 10.69 -1.28 -6.58
C THR A 103 10.67 -1.44 -8.09
N THR A 104 10.37 -2.64 -8.59
CA THR A 104 10.26 -2.94 -10.02
C THR A 104 8.80 -3.14 -10.42
N SER A 105 8.44 -2.71 -11.64
CA SER A 105 7.07 -2.86 -12.17
C SER A 105 6.67 -4.33 -12.32
N VAL A 106 7.62 -5.21 -12.61
CA VAL A 106 7.40 -6.65 -12.76
C VAL A 106 7.10 -7.30 -11.41
N ALA A 107 7.85 -6.96 -10.36
CA ALA A 107 7.58 -7.46 -9.01
C ALA A 107 6.25 -6.92 -8.47
N ALA A 108 5.94 -5.65 -8.77
CA ALA A 108 4.65 -5.06 -8.42
C ALA A 108 3.51 -5.90 -9.01
N ALA A 109 3.53 -6.15 -10.33
CA ALA A 109 2.51 -6.87 -11.09
C ALA A 109 2.20 -8.33 -10.64
N ILE A 110 2.98 -8.88 -9.72
CA ILE A 110 2.80 -10.22 -9.17
C ILE A 110 2.07 -10.17 -7.81
N LEU A 111 2.05 -9.01 -7.14
CA LEU A 111 1.43 -8.86 -5.82
C LEU A 111 -0.06 -8.52 -5.93
N PRO A 112 -0.94 -9.28 -5.24
CA PRO A 112 -2.37 -9.05 -5.32
C PRO A 112 -2.71 -7.64 -4.84
N GLY A 113 -3.50 -6.92 -5.64
CA GLY A 113 -3.76 -5.49 -5.43
C GLY A 113 -3.32 -4.60 -6.58
N ASP A 114 -2.84 -5.19 -7.68
CA ASP A 114 -2.31 -4.47 -8.84
C ASP A 114 -3.36 -3.66 -9.61
N ARG A 115 -3.53 -2.43 -9.15
CA ARG A 115 -3.37 -1.27 -10.02
C ARG A 115 -2.27 -0.36 -9.46
N ILE A 116 -1.04 -0.72 -9.81
CA ILE A 116 0.13 0.16 -9.96
C ILE A 116 0.41 1.03 -8.72
N ALA A 117 1.29 0.52 -7.86
CA ALA A 117 1.84 1.23 -6.71
C ALA A 117 2.40 2.64 -7.04
N HIS A 118 2.85 2.84 -8.28
CA HIS A 118 3.34 4.12 -8.78
C HIS A 118 2.25 5.19 -9.02
N SER A 119 1.00 4.80 -9.32
CA SER A 119 -0.10 5.75 -9.59
C SER A 119 -1.03 5.94 -8.40
N LYS A 120 -1.16 4.92 -7.54
CA LYS A 120 -2.14 4.91 -6.44
C LYS A 120 -1.62 5.55 -5.16
N PHE A 121 -0.29 5.55 -4.95
CA PHE A 121 0.26 5.96 -3.66
C PHE A 121 1.13 7.21 -3.69
N ASP A 122 1.50 7.75 -4.86
CA ASP A 122 2.51 8.83 -4.98
C ASP A 122 3.73 8.55 -4.06
N ILE A 123 4.00 7.26 -3.80
CA ILE A 123 5.16 6.82 -3.04
C ILE A 123 6.31 7.16 -3.98
N PRO A 124 7.24 8.02 -3.55
CA PRO A 124 8.20 8.60 -4.46
C PRO A 124 9.26 7.56 -4.81
N LEU A 125 8.94 6.78 -5.84
CA LEU A 125 9.82 5.82 -6.49
C LEU A 125 10.92 6.53 -7.31
N GLN A 126 10.77 7.84 -7.53
CA GLN A 126 11.78 8.71 -8.16
C GLN A 126 11.97 9.97 -7.33
N ILE A 127 12.85 9.88 -6.32
CA ILE A 127 13.43 11.07 -5.67
C ILE A 127 14.73 11.38 -6.41
N ASN A 128 14.76 12.55 -7.04
CA ASN A 128 16.01 13.22 -7.40
C ASN A 128 16.47 14.02 -6.18
N ASP A 129 17.78 14.11 -5.95
CA ASP A 129 18.43 14.59 -4.72
C ASP A 129 18.01 16.01 -4.24
N THR A 130 17.17 16.73 -4.98
CA THR A 130 16.68 18.07 -4.67
C THR A 130 15.19 18.18 -4.33
N THR A 131 14.40 17.10 -4.40
CA THR A 131 12.95 17.19 -4.15
C THR A 131 12.53 16.35 -2.95
N MET A 132 12.42 17.01 -1.79
CA MET A 132 11.55 16.55 -0.71
C MET A 132 10.17 16.24 -1.29
N THR A 133 9.63 15.10 -0.91
CA THR A 133 8.46 14.47 -1.51
C THR A 133 7.23 15.37 -1.39
N LYS A 134 6.48 15.55 -2.49
CA LYS A 134 5.30 16.44 -2.55
C LYS A 134 4.08 15.92 -1.78
N MET A 135 4.17 14.74 -1.14
CA MET A 135 3.04 14.18 -0.41
C MET A 135 2.74 15.03 0.84
N SER A 136 1.63 15.76 0.79
CA SER A 136 1.12 16.48 1.95
C SER A 136 0.78 15.49 3.08
N LYS A 137 1.12 15.85 4.32
CA LYS A 137 0.74 15.10 5.54
C LYS A 137 -0.78 14.89 5.69
N GLN A 138 -1.57 15.66 4.95
CA GLN A 138 -3.03 15.62 4.93
C GLN A 138 -3.61 14.87 3.72
N SER A 139 -2.76 14.39 2.81
CA SER A 139 -3.20 13.63 1.63
C SER A 139 -3.89 12.32 2.03
N GLY A 140 -4.78 11.83 1.17
CA GLY A 140 -5.44 10.54 1.36
C GLY A 140 -4.44 9.39 1.38
N ALA A 141 -3.41 9.44 0.54
CA ALA A 141 -2.28 8.50 0.56
C ALA A 141 -1.55 8.46 1.92
N ALA A 142 -1.23 9.62 2.52
CA ALA A 142 -0.60 9.66 3.85
C ALA A 142 -1.51 9.08 4.94
N LYS A 143 -2.82 9.36 4.88
CA LYS A 143 -3.81 8.77 5.80
C LYS A 143 -3.90 7.26 5.62
N LEU A 144 -3.87 6.77 4.38
CA LEU A 144 -3.90 5.35 4.06
C LEU A 144 -2.68 4.61 4.61
N ILE A 145 -1.47 5.17 4.42
CA ILE A 145 -0.23 4.61 4.96
C ILE A 145 -0.29 4.54 6.50
N ARG A 146 -0.79 5.58 7.16
CA ARG A 146 -0.94 5.61 8.63
C ARG A 146 -1.98 4.62 9.16
N GLN A 147 -3.00 4.30 8.38
CA GLN A 147 -4.03 3.32 8.76
C GLN A 147 -3.65 1.88 8.40
N ALA A 148 -2.64 1.68 7.55
CA ALA A 148 -2.17 0.36 7.15
C ALA A 148 -1.69 -0.44 8.36
N LYS A 149 -2.17 -1.68 8.46
CA LYS A 149 -1.73 -2.67 9.46
C LYS A 149 -0.55 -3.50 9.00
N LEU A 150 -0.35 -3.56 7.69
CA LEU A 150 0.74 -4.27 7.05
C LEU A 150 1.16 -3.51 5.79
N ILE A 151 2.47 -3.34 5.61
CA ILE A 151 3.06 -2.84 4.38
C ILE A 151 4.12 -3.85 3.93
N ILE A 152 3.95 -4.41 2.74
CA ILE A 152 4.93 -5.30 2.11
C ILE A 152 5.65 -4.52 1.03
N TRP A 153 6.99 -4.56 1.07
CA TRP A 153 7.84 -3.96 0.07
C TRP A 153 8.71 -5.03 -0.58
N ASP A 154 8.37 -5.44 -1.80
CA ASP A 154 9.17 -6.41 -2.56
C ASP A 154 10.32 -5.72 -3.30
N GLU A 155 11.44 -6.44 -3.43
CA GLU A 155 12.70 -5.89 -3.95
C GLU A 155 13.16 -4.60 -3.22
N ALA A 156 12.86 -4.49 -1.93
CA ALA A 156 13.25 -3.35 -1.09
C ALA A 156 14.76 -3.02 -1.13
N PRO A 157 15.70 -3.99 -1.21
CA PRO A 157 17.13 -3.69 -1.37
C PRO A 157 17.48 -2.89 -2.63
N MET A 158 16.63 -2.92 -3.67
CA MET A 158 16.82 -2.14 -4.89
C MET A 158 16.28 -0.70 -4.77
N ALA A 159 15.59 -0.37 -3.66
CA ALA A 159 15.04 0.96 -3.46
C ALA A 159 16.16 1.94 -3.11
N LYS A 160 16.03 3.19 -3.58
CA LYS A 160 16.87 4.27 -3.06
C LYS A 160 16.59 4.44 -1.57
N ARG A 161 17.65 4.57 -0.77
CA ARG A 161 17.55 4.81 0.68
C ARG A 161 16.59 5.97 1.03
N GLN A 162 16.67 7.07 0.28
CA GLN A 162 15.80 8.25 0.45
C GLN A 162 14.31 7.92 0.30
N THR A 163 13.95 6.97 -0.56
CA THR A 163 12.57 6.54 -0.77
C THR A 163 12.05 5.83 0.47
N ILE A 164 12.85 4.93 1.07
CA ILE A 164 12.49 4.23 2.30
C ILE A 164 12.40 5.23 3.47
N GLU A 165 13.39 6.11 3.64
CA GLU A 165 13.41 7.13 4.69
C GLU A 165 12.27 8.14 4.59
N THR A 166 11.71 8.35 3.39
CA THR A 166 10.56 9.23 3.27
C THR A 166 9.28 8.53 3.72
N VAL A 167 9.09 7.27 3.38
CA VAL A 167 7.93 6.51 3.85
C VAL A 167 7.95 6.36 5.37
N ASP A 168 9.13 6.18 5.98
CA ASP A 168 9.30 6.13 7.44
C ASP A 168 8.92 7.44 8.16
N ARG A 169 8.98 8.59 7.48
CA ARG A 169 8.67 9.92 8.05
C ARG A 169 7.18 10.30 8.01
N ILE A 170 6.32 9.49 7.39
CA ILE A 170 4.88 9.77 7.19
C ILE A 170 4.07 9.47 8.45
#